data_AF-A0A3D2EQ59-F1
#
_entry.id   AF-A0A3D2EQ59-F1
#
_cell.length_a   1.000
_cell.length_b   1.000
_cell.length_c   1.000
_cell.angle_alpha   90.00
_cell.angle_beta   90.00
_cell.angle_gamma   90.00
#
_symmetry.space_group_name_H-M   'P 1'
#
loop_
_entity.id
_entity.type
_entity.pdbx_description
1 polymer ?
#
loop_
_entity_poly.entity_id
_entity_poly.type
_entity_poly.pdbx_seq_one_letter_code
_entity_poly.pdbx_strand_id
1 'polypeptide(L)'
;HAIHAEPTTFGLKLAGHYALIHRCHDRLAQAIDEVSTCAISGAVGTFANIDPAVEVHVADALGLHVEPHSTQVIPRDRHAHFFNACALMA
;
A
#
# COMPACT_ATOMS: atom_id res chain seq x y z
N HIS A 1 11.11 27.22 -18.16
CA HIS A 1 10.66 28.63 -18.19
C HIS A 1 9.84 29.01 -19.43
N ALA A 2 9.33 28.07 -20.24
CA ALA A 2 8.56 28.37 -21.45
C ALA A 2 9.26 29.29 -22.50
N ILE A 3 10.59 29.41 -22.44
CA ILE A 3 11.42 30.04 -23.46
C ILE A 3 11.82 28.95 -24.45
N HIS A 4 11.88 29.29 -25.75
CA HIS A 4 12.37 28.37 -26.77
C HIS A 4 13.74 27.82 -26.38
N ALA A 5 13.84 26.49 -26.40
CA ALA A 5 15.06 25.75 -26.22
C ALA A 5 15.34 25.01 -27.54
N GLU A 6 15.44 23.68 -27.48
CA GLU A 6 15.68 22.84 -28.65
C GLU A 6 14.39 22.13 -29.11
N PRO A 7 14.29 21.74 -30.39
CA PRO A 7 13.19 20.93 -30.88
C PRO A 7 13.03 19.61 -30.12
N THR A 8 11.79 19.18 -29.92
CA THR A 8 11.43 17.87 -29.37
C THR A 8 10.11 17.39 -30.00
N THR A 9 9.64 16.20 -29.65
CA THR A 9 8.34 15.68 -30.13
C THR A 9 7.31 15.68 -29.01
N PHE A 10 6.04 15.86 -29.38
CA PHE A 10 4.94 15.71 -28.42
C PHE A 10 4.88 14.29 -27.84
N GLY A 11 5.24 13.28 -28.64
CA GLY A 11 5.35 11.90 -28.18
C GLY A 11 6.36 11.72 -27.04
N LEU A 12 7.53 12.38 -27.09
CA LEU A 12 8.52 12.31 -26.01
C LEU A 12 7.98 12.93 -24.71
N LYS A 13 7.16 13.97 -24.80
CA LYS A 13 6.48 14.56 -23.65
C LYS A 13 5.51 13.56 -23.00
N LEU A 14 4.68 12.88 -23.81
CA LEU A 14 3.76 11.86 -23.34
C LEU A 14 4.49 10.63 -22.76
N ALA A 15 5.63 10.24 -23.34
CA ALA A 15 6.45 9.15 -22.81
C ALA A 15 6.95 9.44 -21.37
N GLY A 16 7.26 10.70 -21.07
CA GLY A 16 7.58 11.14 -19.70
C GLY A 16 6.42 10.94 -18.72
N HIS A 17 5.20 11.29 -19.13
CA HIS A 17 3.99 11.05 -18.34
C HIS A 17 3.71 9.55 -18.15
N TYR A 18 3.83 8.75 -19.22
CA TYR A 18 3.68 7.30 -19.15
C TYR A 18 4.66 6.68 -18.15
N ALA A 19 5.94 7.05 -18.21
CA ALA A 19 6.94 6.54 -17.30
C ALA A 19 6.67 6.93 -15.83
N LEU A 20 6.10 8.13 -15.59
CA LEU A 20 5.66 8.54 -14.26
C LEU A 20 4.51 7.66 -13.76
N ILE A 21 3.47 7.48 -14.58
CA ILE A 21 2.29 6.68 -14.22
C ILE A 21 2.67 5.22 -13.97
N HIS A 22 3.56 4.65 -14.78
CA HIS A 22 4.07 3.29 -14.55
C HIS A 22 4.74 3.16 -13.18
N ARG A 23 5.61 4.11 -12.80
CA ARG A 23 6.24 4.08 -11.46
C ARG A 23 5.22 4.26 -10.33
N CYS A 24 4.18 5.08 -10.52
CA CYS A 24 3.14 5.27 -9.51
C CYS A 24 2.21 4.05 -9.41
N HIS A 25 1.94 3.36 -10.52
CA HIS A 25 1.23 2.09 -10.53
C HIS A 25 1.94 1.05 -9.65
N ASP A 26 3.24 0.87 -9.83
CA ASP A 26 4.01 -0.13 -9.08
C ASP A 26 4.02 0.20 -7.58
N ARG A 27 4.16 1.47 -7.22
CA ARG A 27 4.08 1.94 -5.82
C ARG A 27 2.70 1.72 -5.22
N LEU A 28 1.64 1.99 -5.97
CA LEU A 28 0.28 1.80 -5.48
C LEU A 28 -0.03 0.31 -5.30
N ALA A 29 0.43 -0.55 -6.21
CA ALA A 29 0.29 -2.00 -6.08
C ALA A 29 0.98 -2.52 -4.82
N GLN A 30 2.22 -2.08 -4.55
CA GLN A 30 2.93 -2.40 -3.30
C GLN A 30 2.17 -1.89 -2.07
N ALA A 31 1.67 -0.66 -2.12
CA ALA A 31 0.98 -0.10 -0.98
C ALA A 31 -0.39 -0.74 -0.69
N ILE A 32 -1.08 -1.22 -1.73
CA ILE A 32 -2.29 -2.04 -1.60
C ILE A 32 -1.95 -3.37 -0.91
N ASP A 33 -0.86 -4.04 -1.31
CA ASP A 33 -0.44 -5.29 -0.68
C ASP A 33 -0.08 -5.07 0.80
N GLU A 34 0.69 -4.02 1.12
CA GLU A 34 1.07 -3.71 2.50
C GLU A 34 -0.14 -3.41 3.42
N VAL A 35 -1.15 -2.70 2.91
CA VAL A 35 -2.36 -2.37 3.69
C VAL A 35 -3.39 -3.50 3.70
N SER A 36 -3.25 -4.52 2.84
CA SER A 36 -4.10 -5.73 2.81
C SER A 36 -3.75 -6.69 3.96
N THR A 37 -3.76 -6.17 5.19
CA THR A 37 -3.40 -6.89 6.41
C THR A 37 -4.57 -6.84 7.41
N CYS A 38 -4.81 -7.94 8.10
CA CYS A 38 -5.77 -8.03 9.20
C CYS A 38 -5.08 -8.31 10.53
N ALA A 39 -5.77 -7.98 11.63
CA ALA A 39 -5.34 -8.33 12.98
C ALA A 39 -6.55 -8.74 13.84
N ILE A 40 -6.52 -9.96 14.38
CA ILE A 40 -7.51 -10.56 15.27
C ILE A 40 -6.79 -11.22 16.46
N SER A 41 -5.96 -10.44 17.13
CA SER A 41 -5.02 -10.87 18.17
C SER A 41 -5.46 -10.54 19.60
N GLY A 42 -6.71 -10.07 19.76
CA GLY A 42 -7.32 -9.73 21.04
C GLY A 42 -6.96 -8.32 21.54
N ALA A 43 -7.25 -8.05 22.81
CA ALA A 43 -7.27 -6.68 23.35
C ALA A 43 -5.94 -5.92 23.25
N VAL A 44 -4.80 -6.62 23.32
CA VAL A 44 -3.46 -6.03 23.32
C VAL A 44 -2.47 -6.78 22.42
N GLY A 45 -2.95 -7.61 21.49
CA GLY A 45 -2.07 -8.31 20.54
C GLY A 45 -1.41 -9.59 21.04
N THR A 46 -1.91 -10.18 22.14
CA THR A 46 -1.26 -11.31 22.82
C THR A 46 -1.99 -12.65 22.66
N PHE A 47 -3.12 -12.69 21.95
CA PHE A 47 -3.94 -13.90 21.77
C PHE A 47 -4.45 -14.52 23.07
N ALA A 48 -4.46 -13.77 24.19
CA ALA A 48 -4.83 -14.30 25.51
C ALA A 48 -6.25 -14.88 25.59
N ASN A 49 -7.17 -14.36 24.78
CA ASN A 49 -8.59 -14.74 24.79
C ASN A 49 -9.09 -15.20 23.41
N ILE A 50 -8.20 -15.40 22.44
CA ILE A 50 -8.55 -15.81 21.08
C ILE A 50 -7.42 -16.62 20.48
N ASP A 51 -7.75 -17.77 19.90
CA ASP A 51 -6.78 -18.65 19.25
C ASP A 51 -6.27 -18.00 17.95
N PRO A 52 -4.94 -17.97 17.68
CA PRO A 52 -4.38 -17.47 16.43
C PRO A 52 -4.97 -18.12 15.16
N ALA A 53 -5.49 -19.36 15.24
CA ALA A 53 -6.14 -20.03 14.13
C ALA A 53 -7.39 -19.28 13.62
N VAL A 54 -8.04 -18.48 14.48
CA VAL A 54 -9.17 -17.63 14.08
C VAL A 54 -8.71 -16.51 13.16
N GLU A 55 -7.57 -15.89 13.45
CA GLU A 55 -7.00 -14.83 12.61
C GLU A 55 -6.60 -15.38 11.24
N VAL A 56 -5.89 -16.51 11.21
CA VAL A 56 -5.51 -17.19 9.96
C VAL A 56 -6.74 -17.55 9.13
N HIS A 57 -7.76 -18.15 9.75
CA HIS A 57 -8.99 -18.52 9.06
C HIS A 57 -9.70 -17.32 8.41
N VAL A 58 -9.79 -16.20 9.12
CA VAL A 58 -10.45 -15.00 8.61
C VAL A 58 -9.58 -14.31 7.54
N ALA A 59 -8.27 -14.26 7.73
CA ALA A 59 -7.32 -13.72 6.75
C ALA A 59 -7.45 -14.46 5.41
N ASP A 60 -7.42 -15.80 5.45
CA ASP A 60 -7.57 -16.64 4.26
C ASP A 60 -8.93 -16.44 3.58
N ALA A 61 -10.02 -16.38 4.37
CA ALA A 61 -11.36 -16.17 3.83
C ALA A 61 -11.56 -14.80 3.16
N LEU A 62 -10.80 -13.79 3.57
CA LEU A 62 -10.87 -12.42 3.05
C LEU A 62 -9.76 -12.09 2.05
N GLY A 63 -8.80 -13.00 1.83
CA GLY A 63 -7.63 -12.74 0.99
C GLY A 63 -6.71 -11.66 1.56
N LEU A 64 -6.56 -11.62 2.88
CA LEU A 64 -5.72 -10.68 3.60
C LEU A 64 -4.50 -11.38 4.20
N HIS A 65 -3.45 -10.61 4.46
CA HIS A 65 -2.29 -11.08 5.22
C HIS A 65 -2.56 -11.00 6.73
N VAL A 66 -1.94 -11.89 7.50
CA VAL A 66 -1.91 -11.80 8.96
C VAL A 66 -0.83 -10.82 9.40
N GLU A 67 -1.14 -9.90 10.31
CA GLU A 67 -0.13 -9.03 10.92
C GLU A 67 0.84 -9.86 11.79
N PRO A 68 2.15 -9.92 11.48
CA PRO A 68 3.10 -10.75 12.23
C PRO A 68 3.20 -10.36 13.71
N HIS A 69 2.98 -9.07 14.01
CA HIS A 69 2.91 -8.56 15.37
C HIS A 69 1.99 -7.34 15.44
N SER A 70 0.80 -7.54 16.00
CA SER A 70 -0.17 -6.47 16.23
C SER A 70 -0.21 -6.07 17.70
N THR A 71 -0.74 -4.88 17.96
CA THR A 71 -1.17 -4.46 19.30
C THR A 71 -2.70 -4.57 19.37
N GLN A 72 -3.38 -3.73 20.15
CA GLN A 72 -4.83 -3.55 19.99
C GLN A 72 -5.22 -3.14 18.56
N VAL A 73 -4.27 -2.59 17.81
CA VAL A 73 -4.50 -2.06 16.48
C VAL A 73 -3.40 -2.48 15.49
N ILE A 74 -3.73 -2.51 14.20
CA ILE A 74 -2.76 -2.66 13.09
C ILE A 74 -1.76 -1.49 13.10
N PRO A 75 -0.45 -1.67 12.90
CA PRO A 75 0.50 -0.58 12.78
C PRO A 75 0.11 0.48 11.72
N ARG A 76 0.25 1.77 12.05
CA ARG A 76 -0.26 2.88 11.22
C ARG A 76 0.67 3.27 10.09
N ASP A 77 1.92 2.81 10.10
CA ASP A 77 2.88 2.96 9.01
C ASP A 77 2.36 2.36 7.69
N ARG A 78 1.65 1.21 7.73
CA ARG A 78 0.95 0.65 6.56
C ARG A 78 -0.04 1.63 5.93
N HIS A 79 -0.82 2.30 6.77
CA HIS A 79 -1.80 3.30 6.33
C HIS A 79 -1.09 4.53 5.77
N ALA A 80 -0.03 4.99 6.45
CA ALA A 80 0.78 6.11 5.99
C ALA A 80 1.43 5.82 4.62
N HIS A 81 1.92 4.59 4.41
CA HIS A 81 2.49 4.16 3.13
C HIS A 81 1.43 4.19 2.02
N PHE A 82 0.24 3.64 2.27
CA PHE A 82 -0.90 3.71 1.34
C PHE A 82 -1.28 5.15 0.96
N PHE A 83 -1.47 6.03 1.95
CA PHE A 83 -1.81 7.42 1.67
C PHE A 83 -0.69 8.17 0.97
N ASN A 84 0.58 7.86 1.27
CA ASN A 84 1.71 8.44 0.57
C ASN A 84 1.76 7.98 -0.91
N ALA A 85 1.49 6.71 -1.19
CA ALA A 85 1.40 6.22 -2.57
C ALA A 85 0.27 6.93 -3.35
N CYS A 86 -0.90 7.11 -2.73
CA CYS A 86 -1.99 7.91 -3.29
C CYS A 86 -1.57 9.38 -3.53
N ALA A 87 -0.88 9.99 -2.57
CA ALA A 87 -0.42 11.39 -2.68
C ALA A 87 0.65 11.57 -3.77
N LEU A 88 1.50 10.57 -4.01
CA LEU A 88 2.48 10.58 -5.11
C LEU A 88 1.84 10.41 -6.49
N MET A 89 0.61 9.88 -6.55
CA MET A 89 -0.14 9.71 -7.79
C MET A 89 -1.00 10.93 -8.13
N ALA A 90 -1.49 11.67 -7.13
CA ALA A 90 -2.32 12.87 -7.27
C ALA A 90 -1.58 14.05 -7.92
#